data_AF-A0A671TP76-F1
#
_entry.id   AF-A0A671TP76-F1
#
_cell.length_a   1.000
_cell.length_b   1.000
_cell.length_c   1.000
_cell.angle_alpha   90.00
_cell.angle_beta   90.00
_cell.angle_gamma   90.00
#
_symmetry.space_group_name_H-M   'P 1'
#
loop_
_entity.id
_entity.type
_entity.pdbx_description
1 polymer ?
#
loop_
_entity_poly.entity_id
_entity_poly.type
_entity_poly.pdbx_seq_one_letter_code
_entity_poly.pdbx_strand_id
1 'polypeptide(L)'
;YSLSFSTRHYCMNIPEILPKILLAVKWNSRDEVAQMYCLLKEWPSIRPEQAMELLDCNYPDPMVRHFAVRCLDKYLTDDKLSQYLIQLVQVLKYEQYLDNPLVRFLLKKALTNQRIGHFFFWHLKSEMHNKTVSQRFGLLLEAYCRACGMYLKHLSRQVEAMEKLINLTDILKQEKKDETQKVRRGGNIHGYMILIFKFNVFSVLHLKYECRIMSSAKRPLWLNWENPDIMSEMLFQNNEIIFKNGDDLRQDMLTLQIIKIMENIWQNQGLDLRMLPYGCLSLGDCVGLIEVVRSSHTIMQIQCKGGLKGALQFNSNTLHQWLKDKNKGEMYDMAVDLFTRSCAGYCVATFILGIGDRHNSNIMVKDDGQLFHIDFGHFLDHKKKKFGYKRERVPFVLTQDFLIVISKGSQEFQEMCYKAYLAIRQHANLFINLFSMMLGSGMPELQSFDDIAYIRKTLALEKSEQEALDYFMKQMNDAHHGGWTTKMDWIFHTIRQHALN
;
A
#
# COMPACT_ATOMS: atom_id res chain seq x y z
N TYR A 1 -25.74 10.94 -20.67
CA TYR A 1 -27.09 11.21 -20.14
C TYR A 1 -26.96 11.71 -18.72
N SER A 2 -27.21 13.00 -18.47
CA SER A 2 -27.30 13.53 -17.10
C SER A 2 -28.61 13.06 -16.47
N LEU A 3 -28.51 12.40 -15.32
CA LEU A 3 -29.66 11.95 -14.55
C LEU A 3 -30.40 13.19 -14.03
N SER A 4 -31.71 13.30 -14.25
CA SER A 4 -32.49 14.46 -13.81
C SER A 4 -33.15 14.20 -12.44
N PHE A 5 -33.10 15.19 -11.55
CA PHE A 5 -33.78 15.16 -10.25
C PHE A 5 -35.31 14.97 -10.37
N SER A 6 -35.90 15.21 -11.54
CA SER A 6 -37.32 14.90 -11.79
C SER A 6 -37.66 13.42 -11.59
N THR A 7 -36.69 12.52 -11.82
CA THR A 7 -36.86 11.05 -11.72
C THR A 7 -36.56 10.48 -10.32
N ARG A 8 -36.34 11.33 -9.32
CA ARG A 8 -35.88 10.96 -7.96
C ARG A 8 -36.70 9.88 -7.26
N HIS A 9 -38.04 9.87 -7.41
CA HIS A 9 -38.89 8.85 -6.79
C HIS A 9 -38.70 7.47 -7.42
N TYR A 10 -38.52 7.39 -8.74
CA TYR A 10 -38.21 6.12 -9.41
C TYR A 10 -36.84 5.59 -9.01
N CYS A 11 -35.88 6.50 -8.80
CA CYS A 11 -34.51 6.15 -8.41
C CYS A 11 -34.43 5.46 -7.04
N MET A 12 -35.43 5.57 -6.18
CA MET A 12 -35.50 4.80 -4.93
C MET A 12 -35.54 3.28 -5.15
N ASN A 13 -36.03 2.83 -6.32
CA ASN A 13 -36.03 1.41 -6.69
C ASN A 13 -34.64 0.90 -7.09
N ILE A 14 -33.67 1.81 -7.25
CA ILE A 14 -32.27 1.50 -7.59
C ILE A 14 -31.38 2.23 -6.57
N PRO A 15 -31.30 1.76 -5.31
CA PRO A 15 -30.67 2.52 -4.22
C PRO A 15 -29.23 2.95 -4.50
N GLU A 16 -28.52 2.15 -5.30
CA GLU A 16 -27.12 2.34 -5.74
C GLU A 16 -26.90 3.61 -6.58
N ILE A 17 -27.97 4.22 -7.11
CA ILE A 17 -27.88 5.44 -7.91
C ILE A 17 -27.81 6.72 -7.07
N LEU A 18 -27.94 6.62 -5.74
CA LEU A 18 -27.98 7.75 -4.83
C LEU A 18 -26.85 8.77 -5.03
N PRO A 19 -25.57 8.39 -5.18
CA PRO A 19 -24.50 9.36 -5.38
C PRO A 19 -24.75 10.26 -6.61
N LYS A 20 -25.20 9.67 -7.72
CA LYS A 20 -25.53 10.40 -8.95
C LYS A 20 -26.74 11.32 -8.79
N ILE A 21 -27.75 10.91 -8.02
CA ILE A 21 -28.91 11.75 -7.72
C ILE A 21 -28.53 12.94 -6.87
N LEU A 22 -27.67 12.75 -5.86
CA LEU A 22 -27.20 13.83 -4.99
C LEU A 22 -26.40 14.90 -5.75
N LEU A 23 -25.64 14.50 -6.76
CA LEU A 23 -24.95 15.44 -7.66
C LEU A 23 -25.91 16.19 -8.60
N ALA A 24 -27.12 15.68 -8.82
CA ALA A 24 -28.15 16.33 -9.64
C ALA A 24 -29.02 17.33 -8.85
N VAL A 25 -28.92 17.33 -7.50
CA VAL A 25 -29.65 18.27 -6.64
C VAL A 25 -29.08 19.68 -6.78
N LYS A 26 -29.94 20.67 -6.95
CA LYS A 26 -29.53 22.08 -6.84
C LYS A 26 -29.42 22.48 -5.38
N TRP A 27 -28.23 22.34 -4.81
CA TRP A 27 -27.95 22.67 -3.40
C TRP A 27 -28.14 24.15 -3.03
N ASN A 28 -28.27 25.04 -4.01
CA ASN A 28 -28.66 26.44 -3.82
C ASN A 28 -30.19 26.68 -3.78
N SER A 29 -31.00 25.64 -4.00
CA SER A 29 -32.47 25.68 -3.93
C SER A 29 -32.96 24.99 -2.66
N ARG A 30 -33.50 25.77 -1.72
CA ARG A 30 -34.09 25.24 -0.48
C ARG A 30 -35.14 24.17 -0.74
N ASP A 31 -35.97 24.35 -1.77
CA ASP A 31 -37.09 23.46 -2.06
C ASP A 31 -36.61 22.10 -2.58
N GLU A 32 -35.56 22.06 -3.40
CA GLU A 32 -34.96 20.81 -3.86
C GLU A 32 -34.23 20.08 -2.72
N VAL A 33 -33.48 20.82 -1.89
CA VAL A 33 -32.77 20.25 -0.73
C VAL A 33 -33.76 19.64 0.27
N ALA A 34 -34.84 20.34 0.60
CA ALA A 34 -35.87 19.82 1.51
C ALA A 34 -36.52 18.53 0.98
N GLN A 35 -36.80 18.47 -0.32
CA GLN A 35 -37.32 17.25 -0.96
C GLN A 35 -36.29 16.10 -0.91
N MET A 36 -35.01 16.40 -1.15
CA MET A 36 -33.96 15.39 -1.05
C MET A 36 -33.80 14.86 0.38
N TYR A 37 -33.95 15.70 1.39
CA TYR A 37 -33.89 15.25 2.79
C TYR A 37 -35.02 14.29 3.15
N CYS A 38 -36.24 14.57 2.68
CA CYS A 38 -37.35 13.63 2.83
C CYS A 38 -37.05 12.29 2.15
N LEU A 39 -36.50 12.32 0.94
CA LEU A 39 -36.09 11.11 0.22
C LEU A 39 -34.99 10.34 0.96
N LEU A 40 -33.94 11.00 1.46
CA LEU A 40 -32.84 10.36 2.21
C LEU A 40 -33.32 9.65 3.48
N LYS A 41 -34.36 10.18 4.13
CA LYS A 41 -34.94 9.57 5.32
C LYS A 41 -35.52 8.19 5.02
N GLU A 42 -36.17 8.06 3.86
CA GLU A 42 -36.83 6.84 3.39
C GLU A 42 -35.95 6.00 2.46
N TRP A 43 -34.77 6.51 2.07
CA TRP A 43 -33.90 5.85 1.10
C TRP A 43 -33.42 4.49 1.63
N PRO A 44 -33.55 3.41 0.83
CA PRO A 44 -33.06 2.09 1.23
C PRO A 44 -31.55 2.10 1.48
N SER A 45 -31.08 1.36 2.49
CA SER A 45 -29.64 1.31 2.74
C SER A 45 -28.87 0.70 1.56
N ILE A 46 -27.66 1.22 1.33
CA ILE A 46 -26.74 0.75 0.28
C ILE A 46 -25.55 0.00 0.89
N ARG A 47 -24.75 -0.68 0.06
CA ARG A 47 -23.59 -1.45 0.55
C ARG A 47 -22.52 -0.50 1.11
N PRO A 48 -21.71 -0.94 2.09
CA PRO A 48 -20.66 -0.10 2.68
C PRO A 48 -19.72 0.53 1.65
N GLU A 49 -19.30 -0.22 0.63
CA GLU A 49 -18.40 0.23 -0.44
C GLU A 49 -18.97 1.40 -1.25
N GLN A 50 -20.29 1.48 -1.39
CA GLN A 50 -20.98 2.61 -2.05
C GLN A 50 -21.27 3.73 -1.07
N ALA A 51 -21.61 3.42 0.18
CA ALA A 51 -21.78 4.43 1.23
C ALA A 51 -20.49 5.23 1.46
N MET A 52 -19.31 4.62 1.32
CA MET A 52 -18.03 5.31 1.42
C MET A 52 -17.85 6.44 0.39
N GLU A 53 -18.44 6.34 -0.80
CA GLU A 53 -18.42 7.41 -1.81
C GLU A 53 -19.03 8.71 -1.25
N LEU A 54 -20.13 8.56 -0.51
CA LEU A 54 -20.87 9.67 0.11
C LEU A 54 -20.12 10.35 1.27
N LEU A 55 -18.90 9.89 1.59
CA LEU A 55 -18.01 10.48 2.58
C LEU A 55 -16.81 11.19 1.95
N ASP A 56 -16.71 11.28 0.62
CA ASP A 56 -15.65 12.07 -0.03
C ASP A 56 -15.96 13.59 0.01
N CYS A 57 -15.13 14.39 -0.68
CA CYS A 57 -15.26 15.84 -0.72
C CYS A 57 -16.44 16.35 -1.57
N ASN A 58 -17.06 15.52 -2.41
CA ASN A 58 -18.20 15.90 -3.26
C ASN A 58 -19.52 15.99 -2.47
N TYR A 59 -19.58 15.34 -1.31
CA TYR A 59 -20.79 15.23 -0.48
C TYR A 59 -20.57 15.87 0.90
N PRO A 60 -20.61 17.21 1.01
CA PRO A 60 -20.41 17.93 2.26
C PRO A 60 -21.65 17.95 3.17
N ASP A 61 -22.82 17.55 2.65
CA ASP A 61 -24.09 17.67 3.34
C ASP A 61 -24.20 16.72 4.56
N PRO A 62 -24.57 17.23 5.77
CA PRO A 62 -24.66 16.39 6.96
C PRO A 62 -25.70 15.27 6.90
N MET A 63 -26.83 15.45 6.19
CA MET A 63 -27.86 14.40 6.09
C MET A 63 -27.39 13.27 5.18
N VAL A 64 -26.68 13.60 4.10
CA VAL A 64 -26.01 12.62 3.23
C VAL A 64 -24.95 11.84 4.00
N ARG A 65 -24.07 12.54 4.73
CA ARG A 65 -23.00 11.89 5.52
C ARG A 65 -23.57 11.03 6.65
N HIS A 66 -24.64 11.49 7.30
CA HIS A 66 -25.34 10.69 8.32
C HIS A 66 -25.93 9.41 7.72
N PHE A 67 -26.55 9.49 6.54
CA PHE A 67 -27.04 8.32 5.80
C PHE A 67 -25.90 7.33 5.52
N ALA A 68 -24.75 7.82 5.06
CA ALA A 68 -23.58 7.01 4.77
C ALA A 68 -23.09 6.27 6.02
N VAL A 69 -22.89 6.97 7.13
CA VAL A 69 -22.47 6.38 8.42
C VAL A 69 -23.48 5.36 8.94
N ARG A 70 -24.79 5.60 8.77
CA ARG A 70 -25.83 4.62 9.11
C ARG A 70 -25.69 3.31 8.31
N CYS A 71 -25.31 3.40 7.04
CA CYS A 71 -25.04 2.21 6.22
C CYS A 71 -23.78 1.48 6.70
N LEU A 72 -22.72 2.22 7.06
CA LEU A 72 -21.50 1.63 7.63
C LEU A 72 -21.78 0.94 8.97
N ASP A 73 -22.47 1.59 9.91
CA ASP A 73 -22.79 1.03 11.23
C ASP A 73 -23.62 -0.26 11.13
N LYS A 74 -24.49 -0.35 10.12
CA LYS A 74 -25.36 -1.50 9.89
C LYS A 74 -24.67 -2.68 9.19
N TYR A 75 -23.82 -2.43 8.19
CA TYR A 75 -23.32 -3.49 7.29
C TYR A 75 -21.79 -3.63 7.22
N LEU A 76 -21.01 -2.68 7.71
CA LEU A 76 -19.55 -2.77 7.66
C LEU A 76 -19.03 -3.64 8.81
N THR A 77 -18.49 -4.80 8.46
CA THR A 77 -17.83 -5.70 9.43
C THR A 77 -16.52 -5.10 9.92
N ASP A 78 -16.05 -5.55 11.09
CA ASP A 78 -14.78 -5.08 11.67
C ASP A 78 -13.56 -5.43 10.79
N ASP A 79 -13.62 -6.53 10.02
CA ASP A 79 -12.58 -6.90 9.06
C ASP A 79 -12.52 -5.93 7.87
N LYS A 80 -13.69 -5.59 7.31
CA LYS A 80 -13.80 -4.59 6.23
C LYS A 80 -13.48 -3.18 6.72
N LEU A 81 -13.89 -2.84 7.95
CA LEU A 81 -13.50 -1.59 8.59
C LEU A 81 -11.98 -1.49 8.73
N SER A 82 -11.33 -2.55 9.21
CA SER A 82 -9.85 -2.61 9.25
C SER A 82 -9.22 -2.44 7.87
N GLN A 83 -9.87 -2.98 6.82
CA GLN A 83 -9.42 -2.86 5.43
C GLN A 83 -9.57 -1.44 4.86
N TYR A 84 -10.55 -0.64 5.31
CA TYR A 84 -10.82 0.73 4.79
C TYR A 84 -10.49 1.84 5.80
N LEU A 85 -9.86 1.50 6.93
CA LEU A 85 -9.66 2.41 8.04
C LEU A 85 -8.84 3.65 7.66
N ILE A 86 -7.86 3.50 6.77
CA ILE A 86 -7.02 4.61 6.28
C ILE A 86 -7.93 5.66 5.63
N GLN A 87 -8.78 5.27 4.69
CA GLN A 87 -9.70 6.18 3.99
C GLN A 87 -10.69 6.80 4.97
N LEU A 88 -11.24 6.01 5.89
CA LEU A 88 -12.20 6.50 6.88
C LEU A 88 -11.59 7.54 7.84
N VAL A 89 -10.30 7.40 8.19
CA VAL A 89 -9.56 8.44 8.93
C VAL A 89 -9.33 9.67 8.06
N GLN A 90 -9.00 9.51 6.78
CA GLN A 90 -8.77 10.64 5.87
C GLN A 90 -10.03 11.50 5.67
N VAL A 91 -11.20 10.89 5.49
CA VAL A 91 -12.44 11.63 5.25
C VAL A 91 -12.95 12.40 6.47
N LEU A 92 -12.38 12.17 7.68
CA LEU A 92 -12.61 13.03 8.83
C LEU A 92 -12.15 14.48 8.60
N LYS A 93 -11.23 14.69 7.65
CA LYS A 93 -10.75 16.02 7.27
C LYS A 93 -11.80 16.83 6.50
N TYR A 94 -12.77 16.14 5.88
CA TYR A 94 -13.88 16.76 5.15
C TYR A 94 -15.10 17.05 6.03
N GLU A 95 -15.13 16.56 7.27
CA GLU A 95 -16.21 16.82 8.20
C GLU A 95 -16.24 18.28 8.64
N GLN A 96 -17.41 18.93 8.53
CA GLN A 96 -17.56 20.35 8.87
C GLN A 96 -17.29 20.64 10.36
N TYR A 97 -17.69 19.72 11.24
CA TYR A 97 -17.64 19.90 12.69
C TYR A 97 -16.78 18.84 13.36
N LEU A 98 -16.24 19.16 14.54
CA LEU A 98 -15.45 18.22 15.36
C LEU A 98 -16.28 17.00 15.79
N ASP A 99 -17.50 17.25 16.26
CA ASP A 99 -18.47 16.23 16.60
C ASP A 99 -19.38 15.95 15.41
N ASN A 100 -19.39 14.70 14.95
CA ASN A 100 -20.20 14.23 13.84
C ASN A 100 -20.40 12.71 13.92
N PRO A 101 -21.35 12.13 13.17
CA PRO A 101 -21.63 10.69 13.20
C PRO A 101 -20.42 9.81 12.87
N LEU A 102 -19.57 10.22 11.92
CA LEU A 102 -18.42 9.42 11.48
C LEU A 102 -17.35 9.31 12.58
N VAL A 103 -17.03 10.43 13.25
CA VAL A 103 -16.12 10.44 14.41
C VAL A 103 -16.64 9.52 15.51
N ARG A 104 -17.93 9.62 15.86
CA ARG A 104 -18.54 8.77 16.89
C ARG A 104 -18.52 7.29 16.52
N PHE A 105 -18.80 6.96 15.26
CA PHE A 105 -18.72 5.60 14.73
C PHE A 105 -17.31 5.02 14.84
N LEU A 106 -16.30 5.75 14.34
CA LEU A 106 -14.91 5.28 14.37
C LEU A 106 -14.38 5.16 15.80
N LEU A 107 -14.66 6.14 16.66
CA LEU A 107 -14.26 6.09 18.06
C LEU A 107 -14.90 4.90 18.79
N LYS A 108 -16.22 4.67 18.59
CA LYS A 108 -16.92 3.51 19.15
C LYS A 108 -16.25 2.21 18.71
N LYS A 109 -16.00 2.04 17.40
CA LYS A 109 -15.37 0.84 16.85
C LYS A 109 -13.93 0.63 17.36
N ALA A 110 -13.15 1.71 17.43
CA ALA A 110 -11.79 1.69 17.97
C ALA A 110 -11.75 1.27 19.46
N LEU A 111 -12.74 1.69 20.26
CA LEU A 111 -12.84 1.34 21.68
C LEU A 111 -13.39 -0.07 21.91
N THR A 112 -14.20 -0.61 20.99
CA THR A 112 -14.76 -1.96 21.11
C THR A 112 -13.88 -3.05 20.51
N ASN A 113 -12.91 -2.68 19.67
CA ASN A 113 -12.00 -3.63 19.03
C ASN A 113 -10.56 -3.11 19.08
N GLN A 114 -9.72 -3.71 19.92
CA GLN A 114 -8.34 -3.25 20.16
C GLN A 114 -7.47 -3.26 18.89
N ARG A 115 -7.72 -4.15 17.92
CA ARG A 115 -6.99 -4.16 16.64
C ARG A 115 -7.31 -2.91 15.84
N ILE A 116 -8.58 -2.54 15.75
CA ILE A 116 -9.01 -1.30 15.09
C ILE A 116 -8.48 -0.09 15.87
N GLY A 117 -8.59 -0.11 17.20
CA GLY A 117 -8.07 0.95 18.07
C GLY A 117 -6.56 1.19 17.91
N HIS A 118 -5.77 0.14 17.75
CA HIS A 118 -4.33 0.24 17.50
C HIS A 118 -4.02 1.03 16.23
N PHE A 119 -4.61 0.64 15.09
CA PHE A 119 -4.36 1.32 13.82
C PHE A 119 -5.00 2.71 13.78
N PHE A 120 -6.18 2.88 14.39
CA PHE A 120 -6.84 4.18 14.54
C PHE A 120 -5.93 5.18 15.28
N PHE A 121 -5.32 4.77 16.38
CA PHE A 121 -4.33 5.59 17.10
C PHE A 121 -3.17 5.99 16.20
N TRP A 122 -2.55 5.04 15.49
CA TRP A 122 -1.38 5.33 14.67
C TRP A 122 -1.69 6.18 13.45
N HIS A 123 -2.82 5.97 12.78
CA HIS A 123 -3.26 6.81 11.65
C HIS A 123 -3.55 8.26 12.06
N LEU A 124 -4.10 8.48 13.25
CA LEU A 124 -4.30 9.83 13.78
C LEU A 124 -2.96 10.44 14.24
N LYS A 125 -2.16 9.69 15.00
CA LYS A 125 -0.87 10.15 15.54
C LYS A 125 0.10 10.52 14.43
N SER A 126 0.14 9.76 13.34
CA SER A 126 1.05 10.02 12.22
C SER A 126 0.85 11.40 11.60
N GLU A 127 -0.35 11.97 11.71
CA GLU A 127 -0.70 13.27 11.14
C GLU A 127 -0.71 14.43 12.14
N MET A 128 -0.34 14.20 13.40
CA MET A 128 -0.34 15.26 14.43
C MET A 128 0.64 16.41 14.15
N HIS A 129 1.65 16.18 13.30
CA HIS A 129 2.56 17.22 12.83
C HIS A 129 1.86 18.24 11.90
N ASN A 130 0.80 17.82 11.20
CA ASN A 130 0.06 18.65 10.27
C ASN A 130 -0.91 19.58 11.03
N LYS A 131 -0.60 20.88 11.02
CA LYS A 131 -1.36 21.91 11.76
C LYS A 131 -2.81 22.07 11.31
N THR A 132 -3.16 21.66 10.08
CA THR A 132 -4.54 21.78 9.58
C THR A 132 -5.50 20.79 10.25
N VAL A 133 -4.97 19.68 10.79
CA VAL A 133 -5.77 18.59 11.37
C VAL A 133 -5.40 18.29 12.83
N SER A 134 -4.30 18.83 13.33
CA SER A 134 -3.76 18.52 14.66
C SER A 134 -4.75 18.76 15.80
N GLN A 135 -5.59 19.79 15.72
CA GLN A 135 -6.62 20.04 16.74
C GLN A 135 -7.69 18.93 16.74
N ARG A 136 -8.24 18.61 15.56
CA ARG A 136 -9.26 17.57 15.39
C ARG A 136 -8.73 16.20 15.82
N PHE A 137 -7.57 15.81 15.29
CA PHE A 137 -6.98 14.52 15.58
C PHE A 137 -6.46 14.44 17.02
N GLY A 138 -5.98 15.54 17.59
CA GLY A 138 -5.56 15.63 18.98
C GLY A 138 -6.72 15.39 19.96
N LEU A 139 -7.86 16.06 19.76
CA LEU A 139 -9.06 15.85 20.58
C LEU A 139 -9.62 14.42 20.45
N LEU A 140 -9.54 13.84 19.25
CA LEU A 140 -9.99 12.47 19.00
C LEU A 140 -9.06 11.42 19.63
N LEU A 141 -7.75 11.63 19.55
CA LEU A 141 -6.75 10.82 20.25
C LEU A 141 -6.93 10.91 21.77
N GLU A 142 -7.22 12.10 22.30
CA GLU A 142 -7.51 12.28 23.72
C GLU A 142 -8.72 11.44 24.14
N ALA A 143 -9.84 11.53 23.41
CA ALA A 143 -11.04 10.76 23.69
C ALA A 143 -10.77 9.24 23.66
N TYR A 144 -10.00 8.75 22.67
CA TYR A 144 -9.60 7.35 22.59
C TYR A 144 -8.71 6.93 23.76
N CYS A 145 -7.64 7.68 24.05
CA CYS A 145 -6.69 7.38 25.11
C CYS A 145 -7.32 7.39 26.51
N ARG A 146 -8.37 8.21 26.72
CA ARG A 146 -9.12 8.23 27.98
C ARG A 146 -9.96 6.96 28.20
N ALA A 147 -10.33 6.24 27.14
CA ALA A 147 -11.25 5.11 27.20
C ALA A 147 -10.66 3.75 26.74
N CYS A 148 -9.47 3.71 26.13
CA CYS A 148 -8.86 2.46 25.64
C CYS A 148 -8.26 1.56 26.74
N GLY A 149 -8.43 1.93 28.02
CA GLY A 149 -8.05 1.13 29.18
C GLY A 149 -6.54 0.94 29.31
N MET A 150 -6.11 -0.27 29.69
CA MET A 150 -4.68 -0.59 29.88
C MET A 150 -3.87 -0.53 28.58
N TYR A 151 -4.54 -0.56 27.42
CA TYR A 151 -3.86 -0.48 26.13
C TYR A 151 -3.05 0.81 25.95
N LEU A 152 -3.46 1.90 26.64
CA LEU A 152 -2.69 3.15 26.68
C LEU A 152 -1.24 2.92 27.12
N LYS A 153 -0.98 2.05 28.11
CA LYS A 153 0.39 1.75 28.59
C LYS A 153 1.23 1.09 27.50
N HIS A 154 0.62 0.22 26.69
CA HIS A 154 1.30 -0.41 25.55
C HIS A 154 1.60 0.62 24.46
N LEU A 155 0.64 1.50 24.15
CA LEU A 155 0.85 2.59 23.20
C LEU A 155 1.95 3.55 23.67
N SER A 156 1.98 3.96 24.94
CA SER A 156 3.04 4.82 25.49
C SER A 156 4.43 4.22 25.30
N ARG A 157 4.59 2.90 25.56
CA ARG A 157 5.86 2.19 25.31
C ARG A 157 6.24 2.19 23.84
N GLN A 158 5.27 1.97 22.94
CA GLN A 158 5.53 2.06 21.50
C GLN A 158 5.89 3.48 21.06
N VAL A 159 5.30 4.53 21.65
CA VAL A 159 5.68 5.91 21.34
C VAL A 159 7.12 6.18 21.80
N GLU A 160 7.47 5.79 23.02
CA GLU A 160 8.84 5.92 23.55
C GLU A 160 9.87 5.16 22.69
N ALA A 161 9.49 3.96 22.21
CA ALA A 161 10.26 3.19 21.24
C ALA A 161 10.66 4.03 20.03
N MET A 162 9.65 4.63 19.42
CA MET A 162 9.78 5.31 18.15
C MET A 162 10.54 6.60 18.32
N GLU A 163 10.32 7.35 19.40
CA GLU A 163 11.10 8.55 19.73
C GLU A 163 12.61 8.25 19.86
N LYS A 164 12.97 7.13 20.48
CA LYS A 164 14.38 6.70 20.57
C LYS A 164 14.98 6.36 19.19
N LEU A 165 14.23 5.65 18.34
CA LEU A 165 14.68 5.33 16.98
C LEU A 165 14.77 6.58 16.09
N ILE A 166 13.85 7.52 16.22
CA ILE A 166 13.88 8.82 15.54
C ILE A 166 15.15 9.57 15.95
N ASN A 167 15.36 9.78 17.25
CA ASN A 167 16.55 10.50 17.76
C ASN A 167 17.86 9.84 17.29
N LEU A 168 17.94 8.51 17.35
CA LEU A 168 19.10 7.77 16.87
C LEU A 168 19.35 8.01 15.38
N THR A 169 18.32 7.87 14.55
CA THR A 169 18.47 8.07 13.11
C THR A 169 18.77 9.52 12.73
N ASP A 170 18.28 10.49 13.50
CA ASP A 170 18.61 11.90 13.30
C ASP A 170 20.08 12.20 13.62
N ILE A 171 20.62 11.63 14.71
CA ILE A 171 22.07 11.70 15.01
C ILE A 171 22.87 11.08 13.86
N LEU A 172 22.52 9.88 13.41
CA LEU A 172 23.20 9.18 12.31
C LEU A 172 23.12 9.92 10.96
N LYS A 173 22.12 10.77 10.76
CA LYS A 173 21.99 11.64 9.58
C LYS A 173 22.81 12.93 9.72
N GLN A 174 22.92 13.48 10.94
CA GLN A 174 23.70 14.68 11.21
C GLN A 174 25.21 14.40 11.14
N GLU A 175 25.69 13.29 11.71
CA GLU A 175 27.10 12.86 11.62
C GLU A 175 27.58 12.74 10.16
N LYS A 176 26.68 12.40 9.22
CA LYS A 176 26.98 12.33 7.78
C LYS A 176 27.35 13.68 7.17
N LYS A 177 26.86 14.81 7.70
CA LYS A 177 27.25 16.15 7.21
C LYS A 177 28.72 16.46 7.55
N ASP A 178 29.18 15.95 8.69
CA ASP A 178 30.53 16.20 9.18
C ASP A 178 31.55 15.13 8.73
N GLU A 179 31.12 13.89 8.51
CA GLU A 179 31.98 12.78 8.04
C GLU A 179 32.44 12.90 6.58
N THR A 180 31.89 13.81 5.78
CA THR A 180 32.51 14.19 4.49
C THR A 180 33.93 14.76 4.65
N GLN A 181 34.40 15.04 5.89
CA GLN A 181 35.79 15.35 6.22
C GLN A 181 36.61 14.20 6.83
N LYS A 182 36.03 13.04 7.22
CA LYS A 182 36.78 11.92 7.83
C LYS A 182 36.29 10.55 7.36
N VAL A 183 37.02 10.04 6.37
CA VAL A 183 37.15 8.66 5.89
C VAL A 183 36.64 7.54 6.82
N ARG A 184 35.76 6.70 6.25
CA ARG A 184 35.68 5.23 6.34
C ARG A 184 36.35 4.61 7.58
N ARG A 185 35.61 4.45 8.68
CA ARG A 185 35.81 3.33 9.61
C ARG A 185 34.46 2.85 10.14
N GLY A 186 34.14 1.59 9.88
CA GLY A 186 32.98 0.89 10.42
C GLY A 186 33.10 0.65 11.93
N GLY A 187 33.06 1.71 12.72
CA GLY A 187 33.23 1.63 14.17
C GLY A 187 32.48 2.75 14.87
N ASN A 188 31.19 2.52 15.18
CA ASN A 188 30.50 3.06 16.38
C ASN A 188 29.03 2.62 16.50
N ILE A 189 28.54 1.69 15.68
CA ILE A 189 27.16 1.17 15.82
C ILE A 189 26.97 0.44 17.17
N HIS A 190 28.00 -0.22 17.69
CA HIS A 190 27.93 -0.92 18.99
C HIS A 190 27.65 0.04 20.16
N GLY A 191 28.26 1.23 20.19
CA GLY A 191 28.03 2.20 21.26
C GLY A 191 26.61 2.77 21.26
N TYR A 192 26.07 3.05 20.07
CA TYR A 192 24.70 3.54 19.91
C TYR A 192 23.64 2.44 20.07
N MET A 193 23.93 1.19 19.69
CA MET A 193 23.06 0.05 20.00
C MET A 193 23.03 -0.26 21.48
N ILE A 194 24.14 -0.10 22.22
CA ILE A 194 24.16 -0.24 23.70
C ILE A 194 23.20 0.76 24.38
N LEU A 195 22.99 1.94 23.79
CA LEU A 195 21.97 2.91 24.23
C LEU A 195 20.54 2.42 23.96
N ILE A 196 20.30 1.63 22.91
CA ILE A 196 19.01 0.95 22.67
C ILE A 196 18.85 -0.23 23.64
N PHE A 197 19.91 -1.01 23.89
CA PHE A 197 19.92 -2.15 24.81
C PHE A 197 19.67 -1.77 26.28
N LYS A 198 20.06 -0.56 26.71
CA LYS A 198 19.80 -0.07 28.08
C LYS A 198 18.33 0.27 28.33
N PHE A 199 17.51 0.34 27.29
CA PHE A 199 16.10 0.67 27.42
C PHE A 199 15.26 -0.40 26.73
N ASN A 200 14.85 -1.41 27.51
CA ASN A 200 13.87 -2.43 27.13
C ASN A 200 12.53 -1.79 26.74
N VAL A 201 12.44 -1.38 25.47
CA VAL A 201 11.30 -0.67 24.87
C VAL A 201 10.02 -1.51 24.92
N PHE A 202 10.16 -2.82 24.81
CA PHE A 202 9.13 -3.78 25.12
C PHE A 202 9.71 -4.58 26.28
N SER A 203 9.08 -4.55 27.45
CA SER A 203 9.61 -5.14 28.68
C SER A 203 9.84 -6.68 28.64
N VAL A 204 9.78 -7.28 27.44
CA VAL A 204 9.85 -8.71 27.14
C VAL A 204 10.67 -9.01 25.86
N LEU A 205 11.09 -8.01 25.05
CA LEU A 205 11.80 -8.27 23.77
C LEU A 205 13.29 -7.93 23.87
N HIS A 206 14.14 -8.94 23.75
CA HIS A 206 15.59 -8.76 23.64
C HIS A 206 15.97 -8.45 22.18
N LEU A 207 16.62 -7.30 21.97
CA LEU A 207 17.24 -6.97 20.67
C LEU A 207 18.43 -7.90 20.41
N LYS A 208 18.58 -8.35 19.16
CA LYS A 208 19.74 -9.16 18.74
C LYS A 208 20.85 -8.30 18.15
N TYR A 209 22.07 -8.84 18.20
CA TYR A 209 23.26 -8.27 17.55
C TYR A 209 23.14 -8.17 16.02
N GLU A 210 22.12 -8.77 15.42
CA GLU A 210 21.88 -8.78 13.96
C GLU A 210 21.27 -7.48 13.41
N CYS A 211 21.05 -6.46 14.26
CA CYS A 211 20.60 -5.16 13.75
C CYS A 211 21.70 -4.45 12.95
N ARG A 212 21.32 -3.77 11.88
CA ARG A 212 22.27 -3.11 10.98
C ARG A 212 21.67 -1.86 10.34
N ILE A 213 22.55 -0.94 9.95
CA ILE A 213 22.16 0.21 9.12
C ILE A 213 22.26 -0.23 7.66
N MET A 214 21.16 -0.10 6.91
CA MET A 214 21.16 -0.46 5.49
C MET A 214 21.93 0.57 4.66
N SER A 215 22.52 0.13 3.55
CA SER A 215 23.35 0.97 2.66
C SER A 215 22.55 1.93 1.75
N SER A 216 21.22 1.92 1.81
CA SER A 216 20.40 2.80 0.97
C SER A 216 20.53 4.28 1.39
N ALA A 217 20.16 5.20 0.49
CA ALA A 217 20.43 6.63 0.63
C ALA A 217 19.96 7.25 1.97
N LYS A 218 18.84 6.75 2.50
CA LYS A 218 18.21 7.22 3.74
C LYS A 218 18.63 6.46 4.99
N ARG A 219 19.52 5.46 4.85
CA ARG A 219 20.09 4.64 5.94
C ARG A 219 19.04 4.10 6.92
N PRO A 220 18.01 3.38 6.44
CA PRO A 220 17.03 2.77 7.33
C PRO A 220 17.71 1.75 8.25
N LEU A 221 17.13 1.55 9.43
CA LEU A 221 17.60 0.59 10.41
C LEU A 221 16.90 -0.74 10.16
N TRP A 222 17.68 -1.79 9.96
CA TRP A 222 17.21 -3.17 10.05
C TRP A 222 17.30 -3.60 11.51
N LEU A 223 16.18 -3.91 12.11
CA LEU A 223 16.07 -4.24 13.52
C LEU A 223 15.56 -5.67 13.67
N ASN A 224 16.14 -6.42 14.61
CA ASN A 224 15.83 -7.83 14.85
C ASN A 224 15.65 -8.05 16.36
N TRP A 225 14.50 -8.60 16.73
CA TRP A 225 14.14 -8.91 18.12
C TRP A 225 13.86 -10.40 18.27
N GLU A 226 14.16 -10.96 19.44
CA GLU A 226 13.65 -12.29 19.79
C GLU A 226 12.14 -12.27 19.99
N ASN A 227 11.48 -13.33 19.52
CA ASN A 227 10.09 -13.59 19.85
C ASN A 227 10.03 -14.33 21.20
N PRO A 228 9.47 -13.72 22.26
CA PRO A 228 9.48 -14.28 23.60
C PRO A 228 8.36 -15.30 23.80
N ASP A 229 7.54 -15.55 22.78
CA ASP A 229 6.50 -16.56 22.81
C ASP A 229 7.12 -17.95 23.04
N ILE A 230 6.51 -18.72 23.93
CA ILE A 230 6.96 -20.06 24.32
C ILE A 230 6.95 -21.00 23.10
N MET A 231 6.05 -20.77 22.15
CA MET A 231 5.90 -21.55 20.92
C MET A 231 6.49 -20.81 19.70
N SER A 232 7.40 -19.86 19.92
CA SER A 232 8.02 -19.07 18.85
C SER A 232 8.68 -19.92 17.77
N GLU A 233 9.18 -21.11 18.10
CA GLU A 233 9.74 -22.08 17.15
C GLU A 233 8.74 -22.58 16.08
N MET A 234 7.43 -22.55 16.37
CA MET A 234 6.37 -22.99 15.44
C MET A 234 5.92 -21.90 14.46
N LEU A 235 6.31 -20.64 14.69
CA LEU A 235 5.95 -19.50 13.84
C LEU A 235 7.19 -18.80 13.33
N PHE A 236 7.91 -18.14 14.25
CA PHE A 236 9.19 -17.50 14.01
C PHE A 236 9.86 -17.13 15.34
N GLN A 237 11.15 -17.43 15.45
CA GLN A 237 11.94 -17.15 16.66
C GLN A 237 12.42 -15.70 16.77
N ASN A 238 12.49 -14.98 15.65
CA ASN A 238 12.96 -13.61 15.58
C ASN A 238 11.91 -12.75 14.88
N ASN A 239 11.73 -11.48 15.21
CA ASN A 239 10.96 -10.49 14.47
C ASN A 239 11.90 -9.51 13.80
N GLU A 240 11.73 -9.28 12.50
CA GLU A 240 12.56 -8.36 11.74
C GLU A 240 11.71 -7.20 11.20
N ILE A 241 12.15 -5.97 11.46
CA ILE A 241 11.45 -4.75 11.05
C ILE A 241 12.47 -3.76 10.50
N ILE A 242 12.11 -3.09 9.42
CA ILE A 242 12.84 -1.94 8.90
C ILE A 242 12.22 -0.67 9.47
N PHE A 243 13.00 0.09 10.24
CA PHE A 243 12.64 1.45 10.63
C PHE A 243 13.21 2.45 9.63
N LYS A 244 12.33 3.26 9.04
CA LYS A 244 12.68 4.24 8.01
C LYS A 244 12.36 5.64 8.52
N ASN A 245 13.36 6.53 8.47
CA ASN A 245 13.20 7.94 8.81
C ASN A 245 13.71 8.78 7.63
N GLY A 246 12.87 9.68 7.12
CA GLY A 246 13.16 10.63 6.06
C GLY A 246 12.50 10.35 4.72
N ASP A 247 11.60 9.36 4.65
CA ASP A 247 10.75 9.09 3.48
C ASP A 247 9.29 8.99 3.93
N ASP A 248 8.38 9.57 3.16
CA ASP A 248 6.95 9.40 3.36
C ASP A 248 6.53 7.97 3.00
N LEU A 249 5.88 7.27 3.93
CA LEU A 249 5.42 5.88 3.75
C LEU A 249 3.92 5.78 3.46
N ARG A 250 3.21 6.91 3.35
CA ARG A 250 1.78 6.92 3.06
C ARG A 250 1.47 6.34 1.68
N GLN A 251 2.33 6.57 0.69
CA GLN A 251 2.21 5.97 -0.65
C GLN A 251 2.35 4.43 -0.59
N ASP A 252 3.35 3.92 0.12
CA ASP A 252 3.54 2.49 0.32
C ASP A 252 2.36 1.85 1.05
N MET A 253 1.89 2.48 2.14
CA MET A 253 0.72 2.01 2.88
C MET A 253 -0.53 1.89 2.01
N LEU A 254 -0.85 2.93 1.24
CA LEU A 254 -2.01 2.92 0.35
C LEU A 254 -1.84 1.85 -0.74
N THR A 255 -0.66 1.75 -1.35
CA THR A 255 -0.40 0.74 -2.39
C THR A 255 -0.56 -0.68 -1.87
N LEU A 256 0.01 -0.98 -0.70
CA LEU A 256 -0.10 -2.29 -0.05
C LEU A 256 -1.54 -2.63 0.36
N GLN A 257 -2.28 -1.63 0.85
CA GLN A 257 -3.70 -1.78 1.13
C GLN A 257 -4.50 -2.11 -0.13
N ILE A 258 -4.25 -1.41 -1.24
CA ILE A 258 -4.92 -1.64 -2.52
C ILE A 258 -4.56 -3.02 -3.09
N ILE A 259 -3.30 -3.45 -3.01
CA ILE A 259 -2.86 -4.81 -3.38
C ILE A 259 -3.61 -5.85 -2.54
N LYS A 260 -3.77 -5.63 -1.24
CA LYS A 260 -4.56 -6.52 -0.38
C LYS A 260 -6.03 -6.56 -0.78
N ILE A 261 -6.62 -5.45 -1.20
CA ILE A 261 -8.00 -5.42 -1.72
C ILE A 261 -8.12 -6.20 -3.04
N MET A 262 -7.16 -6.02 -3.96
CA MET A 262 -7.11 -6.78 -5.21
C MET A 262 -7.03 -8.29 -4.96
N GLU A 263 -6.14 -8.73 -4.05
CA GLU A 263 -6.01 -10.13 -3.66
C GLU A 263 -7.33 -10.71 -3.15
N ASN A 264 -8.03 -10.00 -2.26
CA ASN A 264 -9.32 -10.45 -1.75
C ASN A 264 -10.38 -10.57 -2.85
N ILE A 265 -10.40 -9.66 -3.82
CA ILE A 265 -11.32 -9.72 -4.97
C ILE A 265 -11.00 -10.96 -5.81
N TRP A 266 -9.73 -11.21 -6.12
CA TRP A 266 -9.31 -12.38 -6.89
C TRP A 266 -9.64 -13.68 -6.17
N GLN A 267 -9.33 -13.79 -4.88
CA GLN A 267 -9.65 -14.97 -4.07
C GLN A 267 -11.16 -15.26 -4.03
N ASN A 268 -11.99 -14.22 -3.87
CA ASN A 268 -13.45 -14.37 -3.88
C ASN A 268 -14.01 -14.83 -5.25
N GLN A 269 -13.26 -14.62 -6.33
CA GLN A 269 -13.59 -15.12 -7.67
C GLN A 269 -12.90 -16.46 -7.99
N GLY A 270 -12.28 -17.12 -7.00
CA GLY A 270 -11.60 -18.40 -7.18
C GLY A 270 -10.24 -18.29 -7.89
N LEU A 271 -9.67 -17.09 -7.97
CA LEU A 271 -8.37 -16.84 -8.58
C LEU A 271 -7.33 -16.58 -7.48
N ASP A 272 -6.57 -17.61 -7.12
CA ASP A 272 -5.47 -17.48 -6.15
C ASP A 272 -4.20 -16.99 -6.85
N LEU A 273 -3.89 -15.69 -6.70
CA LEU A 273 -2.69 -15.06 -7.24
C LEU A 273 -1.57 -14.90 -6.20
N ARG A 274 -1.79 -15.32 -4.94
CA ARG A 274 -0.74 -15.39 -3.92
C ARG A 274 0.03 -14.08 -3.73
N MET A 275 -0.68 -12.94 -3.69
CA MET A 275 -0.04 -11.64 -3.46
C MET A 275 0.54 -11.54 -2.03
N LEU A 276 1.58 -10.71 -1.86
CA LEU A 276 2.24 -10.50 -0.56
C LEU A 276 2.21 -9.00 -0.16
N PRO A 277 1.07 -8.50 0.34
CA PRO A 277 0.99 -7.16 0.91
C PRO A 277 1.57 -7.13 2.34
N TYR A 278 2.89 -7.01 2.44
CA TYR A 278 3.61 -6.92 3.72
C TYR A 278 3.19 -5.69 4.54
N GLY A 279 3.43 -5.73 5.85
CA GLY A 279 3.12 -4.64 6.77
C GLY A 279 3.93 -3.37 6.49
N CYS A 280 3.24 -2.24 6.40
CA CYS A 280 3.85 -0.92 6.33
C CYS A 280 3.00 0.05 7.16
N LEU A 281 3.64 0.87 7.99
CA LEU A 281 2.95 1.81 8.88
C LEU A 281 3.74 3.11 9.00
N SER A 282 3.14 4.21 8.57
CA SER A 282 3.57 5.57 8.88
C SER A 282 3.24 5.89 10.34
N LEU A 283 4.21 6.42 11.06
CA LEU A 283 4.11 6.73 12.49
C LEU A 283 4.12 8.24 12.78
N GLY A 284 4.47 9.05 11.78
CA GLY A 284 4.74 10.48 11.91
C GLY A 284 5.17 11.08 10.59
N ASP A 285 5.68 12.32 10.64
CA ASP A 285 6.22 13.02 9.47
C ASP A 285 7.43 12.27 8.89
N CYS A 286 7.26 11.67 7.71
CA CYS A 286 8.30 10.93 6.99
C CYS A 286 9.01 9.85 7.82
N VAL A 287 8.31 9.25 8.80
CA VAL A 287 8.84 8.16 9.63
C VAL A 287 7.89 6.98 9.68
N GLY A 288 8.41 5.77 9.68
CA GLY A 288 7.58 4.58 9.87
C GLY A 288 8.32 3.25 9.84
N LEU A 289 7.53 2.19 9.84
CA LEU A 289 7.97 0.80 9.94
C LEU A 289 7.55 0.01 8.70
N ILE A 290 8.41 -0.92 8.29
CA ILE A 290 8.17 -1.87 7.22
C ILE A 290 8.50 -3.27 7.72
N GLU A 291 7.59 -4.21 7.53
CA GLU A 291 7.78 -5.64 7.80
C GLU A 291 8.87 -6.21 6.89
N VAL A 292 9.79 -6.98 7.46
CA VAL A 292 10.74 -7.76 6.68
C VAL A 292 10.11 -9.09 6.28
N VAL A 293 10.03 -9.32 4.97
CA VAL A 293 9.62 -10.62 4.43
C VAL A 293 10.79 -11.60 4.54
N ARG A 294 10.63 -12.64 5.35
CA ARG A 294 11.66 -13.66 5.59
C ARG A 294 11.99 -14.45 4.32
N SER A 295 13.21 -15.00 4.30
CA SER A 295 13.68 -15.90 3.24
C SER A 295 13.44 -15.34 1.84
N SER A 296 13.62 -14.03 1.69
CA SER A 296 13.39 -13.31 0.44
C SER A 296 14.65 -12.60 -0.03
N HIS A 297 14.80 -12.52 -1.35
CA HIS A 297 15.96 -11.93 -1.99
C HIS A 297 15.50 -11.04 -3.13
N THR A 298 16.15 -9.90 -3.34
CA THR A 298 15.94 -9.12 -4.57
C THR A 298 16.45 -9.92 -5.77
N ILE A 299 15.84 -9.71 -6.95
CA ILE A 299 16.35 -10.31 -8.20
C ILE A 299 17.83 -9.96 -8.40
N MET A 300 18.23 -8.74 -8.03
CA MET A 300 19.62 -8.29 -8.07
C MET A 300 20.53 -9.17 -7.20
N GLN A 301 20.13 -9.47 -5.97
CA GLN A 301 20.91 -10.32 -5.07
C GLN A 301 21.06 -11.74 -5.63
N ILE A 302 20.04 -12.26 -6.31
CA ILE A 302 20.09 -13.59 -6.95
C ILE A 302 21.07 -13.59 -8.13
N GLN A 303 20.98 -12.58 -9.01
CA GLN A 303 21.85 -12.45 -10.19
C GLN A 303 23.31 -12.17 -9.82
N CYS A 304 23.55 -11.42 -8.75
CA CYS A 304 24.88 -11.02 -8.30
C CYS A 304 25.58 -12.04 -7.38
N LYS A 305 25.04 -13.25 -7.17
CA LYS A 305 25.70 -14.30 -6.35
C LYS A 305 27.11 -14.68 -6.86
N GLY A 306 27.45 -14.38 -8.11
CA GLY A 306 28.79 -14.54 -8.70
C GLY A 306 29.70 -13.30 -8.66
N GLY A 307 29.37 -12.24 -7.91
CA GLY A 307 30.11 -10.98 -7.89
C GLY A 307 29.98 -10.15 -9.17
N LEU A 308 30.91 -9.21 -9.41
CA LEU A 308 30.88 -8.29 -10.57
C LEU A 308 30.85 -9.02 -11.92
N LYS A 309 31.45 -10.22 -12.02
CA LYS A 309 31.39 -11.09 -13.20
C LYS A 309 30.00 -11.68 -13.43
N GLY A 310 29.28 -12.07 -12.37
CA GLY A 310 27.89 -12.53 -12.46
C GLY A 310 26.91 -11.40 -12.82
N ALA A 311 27.14 -10.20 -12.26
CA ALA A 311 26.38 -8.99 -12.59
C ALA A 311 26.53 -8.57 -14.05
N LEU A 312 27.68 -8.82 -14.69
CA LEU A 312 27.91 -8.52 -16.11
C LEU A 312 27.46 -9.65 -17.05
N GLN A 313 27.34 -10.88 -16.53
CA GLN A 313 26.99 -12.05 -17.35
C GLN A 313 25.50 -12.27 -17.55
N PHE A 314 24.59 -11.51 -16.88
CA PHE A 314 23.12 -11.52 -17.02
C PHE A 314 22.54 -12.70 -17.82
N ASN A 315 22.82 -13.91 -17.33
CA ASN A 315 22.39 -15.13 -17.98
C ASN A 315 20.95 -15.31 -17.56
N SER A 316 20.03 -15.30 -18.53
CA SER A 316 18.60 -15.24 -18.26
C SER A 316 18.07 -16.47 -17.53
N ASN A 317 18.90 -17.52 -17.39
CA ASN A 317 18.59 -18.72 -16.60
C ASN A 317 18.91 -18.61 -15.10
N THR A 318 19.52 -17.52 -14.61
CA THR A 318 20.02 -17.46 -13.22
C THR A 318 18.91 -17.58 -12.18
N LEU A 319 17.79 -16.87 -12.37
CA LEU A 319 16.65 -16.94 -11.46
C LEU A 319 16.03 -18.34 -11.44
N HIS A 320 15.84 -18.91 -12.61
CA HIS A 320 15.31 -20.27 -12.78
C HIS A 320 16.21 -21.32 -12.12
N GLN A 321 17.53 -21.22 -12.28
CA GLN A 321 18.46 -22.13 -11.62
C GLN A 321 18.44 -21.94 -10.09
N TRP A 322 18.39 -20.71 -9.60
CA TRP A 322 18.29 -20.43 -8.16
C TRP A 322 17.02 -21.04 -7.55
N LEU A 323 15.87 -20.92 -8.22
CA LEU A 323 14.62 -21.56 -7.79
C LEU A 323 14.73 -23.08 -7.78
N LYS A 324 15.36 -23.67 -8.79
CA LYS A 324 15.60 -25.12 -8.90
C LYS A 324 16.59 -25.65 -7.86
N ASP A 325 17.57 -24.85 -7.47
CA ASP A 325 18.52 -25.23 -6.41
C ASP A 325 17.85 -25.20 -5.03
N LYS A 326 16.94 -24.23 -4.81
CA LYS A 326 16.17 -24.06 -3.58
C LYS A 326 15.05 -25.09 -3.42
N ASN A 327 14.43 -25.50 -4.54
CA ASN A 327 13.27 -26.38 -4.56
C ASN A 327 13.57 -27.57 -5.47
N LYS A 328 13.68 -28.77 -4.89
CA LYS A 328 14.02 -30.01 -5.60
C LYS A 328 12.82 -30.94 -5.70
N GLY A 329 12.76 -31.74 -6.76
CA GLY A 329 11.66 -32.69 -6.98
C GLY A 329 10.31 -31.97 -7.17
N GLU A 330 9.24 -32.52 -6.58
CA GLU A 330 7.88 -31.97 -6.70
C GLU A 330 7.74 -30.53 -6.16
N MET A 331 8.57 -30.14 -5.18
CA MET A 331 8.61 -28.78 -4.64
C MET A 331 8.99 -27.75 -5.71
N TYR A 332 9.73 -28.16 -6.74
CA TYR A 332 10.11 -27.26 -7.83
C TYR A 332 8.88 -26.84 -8.64
N ASP A 333 8.00 -27.77 -8.98
CA ASP A 333 6.81 -27.46 -9.77
C ASP A 333 5.83 -26.59 -8.96
N MET A 334 5.72 -26.81 -7.64
CA MET A 334 4.99 -25.92 -6.74
C MET A 334 5.58 -24.51 -6.70
N ALA A 335 6.91 -24.38 -6.66
CA ALA A 335 7.58 -23.08 -6.65
C ALA A 335 7.41 -22.33 -7.97
N VAL A 336 7.40 -23.04 -9.11
CA VAL A 336 7.12 -22.46 -10.43
C VAL A 336 5.66 -22.00 -10.55
N ASP A 337 4.69 -22.78 -10.07
CA ASP A 337 3.27 -22.38 -10.03
C ASP A 337 3.08 -21.14 -9.14
N LEU A 338 3.66 -21.14 -7.92
CA LEU A 338 3.61 -20.00 -7.01
C LEU A 338 4.25 -18.75 -7.60
N PHE A 339 5.40 -18.89 -8.29
CA PHE A 339 6.03 -17.80 -9.02
C PHE A 339 5.14 -17.26 -10.13
N THR A 340 4.52 -18.16 -10.91
CA THR A 340 3.68 -17.79 -12.05
C THR A 340 2.42 -17.04 -11.61
N ARG A 341 1.75 -17.51 -10.55
CA ARG A 341 0.56 -16.86 -9.94
C ARG A 341 0.87 -15.48 -9.39
N SER A 342 1.89 -15.39 -8.55
CA SER A 342 2.31 -14.13 -7.92
C SER A 342 2.84 -13.13 -8.95
N CYS A 343 3.59 -13.59 -9.95
CA CYS A 343 4.01 -12.75 -11.07
C CYS A 343 2.79 -12.19 -11.83
N ALA A 344 1.79 -13.02 -12.15
CA ALA A 344 0.58 -12.57 -12.83
C ALA A 344 -0.17 -11.49 -12.03
N GLY A 345 -0.35 -11.70 -10.73
CA GLY A 345 -0.99 -10.73 -9.84
C GLY A 345 -0.24 -9.40 -9.77
N TYR A 346 1.09 -9.42 -9.57
CA TYR A 346 1.90 -8.19 -9.53
C TYR A 346 2.00 -7.50 -10.90
N CYS A 347 2.00 -8.23 -12.01
CA CYS A 347 1.92 -7.65 -13.36
C CYS A 347 0.63 -6.84 -13.53
N VAL A 348 -0.52 -7.40 -13.15
CA VAL A 348 -1.82 -6.73 -13.27
C VAL A 348 -1.93 -5.56 -12.28
N ALA A 349 -1.55 -5.77 -11.02
CA ALA A 349 -1.62 -4.73 -9.99
C ALA A 349 -0.75 -3.51 -10.34
N THR A 350 0.51 -3.75 -10.74
CA THR A 350 1.42 -2.64 -11.09
C THR A 350 1.00 -1.89 -12.33
N PHE A 351 0.42 -2.58 -13.32
CA PHE A 351 -0.17 -1.95 -14.49
C PHE A 351 -1.34 -1.03 -14.12
N ILE A 352 -2.33 -1.55 -13.38
CA ILE A 352 -3.54 -0.80 -13.03
C ILE A 352 -3.20 0.43 -12.19
N LEU A 353 -2.29 0.28 -11.23
CA LEU A 353 -1.88 1.34 -10.31
C LEU A 353 -0.80 2.26 -10.89
N GLY A 354 -0.21 1.94 -12.04
CA GLY A 354 0.83 2.75 -12.65
C GLY A 354 2.09 2.84 -11.79
N ILE A 355 2.45 1.75 -11.13
CA ILE A 355 3.62 1.70 -10.23
C ILE A 355 4.89 1.75 -11.07
N GLY A 356 5.61 2.87 -10.96
CA GLY A 356 6.81 3.14 -11.75
C GLY A 356 8.11 2.57 -11.16
N ASP A 357 9.21 2.87 -11.83
CA ASP A 357 10.60 2.59 -11.43
C ASP A 357 10.91 1.11 -11.07
N ARG A 358 10.17 0.15 -11.63
CA ARG A 358 10.40 -1.28 -11.39
C ARG A 358 11.75 -1.75 -12.00
N HIS A 359 12.56 -2.44 -11.20
CA HIS A 359 13.89 -2.94 -11.54
C HIS A 359 14.33 -4.07 -10.58
N ASN A 360 15.41 -4.78 -10.89
CA ASN A 360 15.83 -5.97 -10.12
C ASN A 360 16.12 -5.75 -8.62
N SER A 361 16.33 -4.51 -8.18
CA SER A 361 16.54 -4.19 -6.76
C SER A 361 15.24 -3.92 -5.98
N ASN A 362 14.07 -3.81 -6.63
CA ASN A 362 12.75 -3.58 -5.98
C ASN A 362 11.69 -4.63 -6.36
N ILE A 363 12.14 -5.74 -6.93
CA ILE A 363 11.37 -6.97 -7.11
C ILE A 363 12.10 -8.04 -6.31
N MET A 364 11.36 -8.75 -5.46
CA MET A 364 11.87 -9.78 -4.57
C MET A 364 11.18 -11.12 -4.84
N VAL A 365 11.89 -12.19 -4.54
CA VAL A 365 11.38 -13.57 -4.63
C VAL A 365 11.74 -14.30 -3.34
N LYS A 366 10.75 -14.97 -2.76
CA LYS A 366 10.94 -15.87 -1.61
C LYS A 366 11.53 -17.19 -2.05
N ASP A 367 12.19 -17.89 -1.13
CA ASP A 367 12.79 -19.21 -1.38
C ASP A 367 11.77 -20.24 -1.91
N ASP A 368 10.48 -20.10 -1.57
CA ASP A 368 9.37 -20.95 -2.05
C ASP A 368 8.86 -20.60 -3.45
N GLY A 369 9.38 -19.54 -4.09
CA GLY A 369 8.97 -19.09 -5.41
C GLY A 369 8.02 -17.89 -5.44
N GLN A 370 7.48 -17.45 -4.31
CA GLN A 370 6.56 -16.31 -4.29
C GLN A 370 7.27 -14.99 -4.66
N LEU A 371 6.83 -14.36 -5.75
CA LEU A 371 7.32 -13.06 -6.21
C LEU A 371 6.50 -11.93 -5.56
N PHE A 372 7.19 -10.86 -5.18
CA PHE A 372 6.53 -9.65 -4.70
C PHE A 372 7.35 -8.39 -4.99
N HIS A 373 6.66 -7.26 -5.08
CA HIS A 373 7.29 -5.95 -5.30
C HIS A 373 7.44 -5.21 -3.97
N ILE A 374 8.47 -4.36 -3.87
CA ILE A 374 8.72 -3.47 -2.72
C ILE A 374 8.94 -2.03 -3.19
N ASP A 375 8.96 -1.07 -2.26
CA ASP A 375 9.29 0.34 -2.53
C ASP A 375 8.35 0.99 -3.57
N PHE A 376 7.12 1.33 -3.13
CA PHE A 376 6.03 1.80 -3.98
C PHE A 376 5.91 3.32 -4.07
N GLY A 377 6.99 4.06 -3.77
CA GLY A 377 6.96 5.50 -3.53
C GLY A 377 6.33 6.40 -4.62
N HIS A 378 5.98 5.88 -5.81
CA HIS A 378 5.22 6.60 -6.84
C HIS A 378 4.20 5.69 -7.56
N PHE A 379 2.96 6.16 -7.67
CA PHE A 379 1.83 5.50 -8.35
C PHE A 379 1.04 6.52 -9.22
N LEU A 380 0.09 6.05 -10.05
CA LEU A 380 -0.73 6.85 -11.01
C LEU A 380 0.07 7.60 -12.09
N ASP A 381 1.16 7.02 -12.59
CA ASP A 381 1.99 7.60 -13.66
C ASP A 381 2.68 8.93 -13.31
N HIS A 382 2.85 9.21 -12.01
CA HIS A 382 3.73 10.26 -11.48
C HIS A 382 5.21 9.90 -11.71
N LYS A 383 5.62 9.91 -12.97
CA LYS A 383 7.00 9.62 -13.41
C LYS A 383 7.92 10.76 -13.00
N LYS A 384 9.05 10.41 -12.38
CA LYS A 384 10.19 11.34 -12.23
C LYS A 384 10.68 11.77 -13.62
N LYS A 385 10.46 13.05 -13.97
CA LYS A 385 11.12 13.67 -15.14
C LYS A 385 12.60 13.87 -14.80
N LYS A 386 13.51 13.42 -15.67
CA LYS A 386 14.94 13.73 -15.56
C LYS A 386 15.37 14.46 -16.82
N PHE A 387 15.89 15.68 -16.70
CA PHE A 387 16.30 16.54 -17.83
C PHE A 387 15.21 16.79 -18.89
N GLY A 388 13.94 16.90 -18.49
CA GLY A 388 12.83 17.19 -19.42
C GLY A 388 12.31 15.99 -20.21
N TYR A 389 13.02 14.86 -20.23
CA TYR A 389 12.57 13.63 -20.90
C TYR A 389 11.81 12.72 -19.93
N LYS A 390 10.66 12.20 -20.39
CA LYS A 390 9.94 11.13 -19.70
C LYS A 390 10.77 9.85 -19.86
N ARG A 391 11.17 9.23 -18.76
CA ARG A 391 11.66 7.84 -18.82
C ARG A 391 10.47 6.96 -19.20
N GLU A 392 10.45 6.51 -20.45
CA GLU A 392 9.55 5.44 -20.87
C GLU A 392 10.01 4.17 -20.18
N ARG A 393 9.22 3.69 -19.21
CA ARG A 393 9.31 2.30 -18.79
C ARG A 393 8.02 1.61 -19.18
N VAL A 394 8.19 0.39 -19.66
CA VAL A 394 7.10 -0.49 -20.09
C VAL A 394 6.13 -0.67 -18.92
N PRO A 395 4.81 -0.64 -19.20
CA PRO A 395 3.76 -0.82 -18.19
C PRO A 395 3.86 -2.15 -17.43
N PHE A 396 4.52 -3.15 -18.01
CA PHE A 396 4.80 -4.45 -17.39
C PHE A 396 6.29 -4.70 -17.32
N VAL A 397 6.75 -5.16 -16.15
CA VAL A 397 8.08 -5.75 -16.02
C VAL A 397 7.96 -7.25 -16.15
N LEU A 398 7.93 -7.73 -17.39
CA LEU A 398 8.01 -9.14 -17.72
C LEU A 398 9.34 -9.37 -18.45
N THR A 399 10.33 -9.85 -17.72
CA THR A 399 11.67 -10.03 -18.29
C THR A 399 11.91 -11.44 -18.74
N GLN A 400 12.92 -11.63 -19.58
CA GLN A 400 13.28 -12.96 -20.08
C GLN A 400 13.53 -13.94 -18.94
N ASP A 401 14.13 -13.49 -17.83
CA ASP A 401 14.37 -14.28 -16.63
C ASP A 401 13.07 -14.82 -16.03
N PHE A 402 12.00 -14.01 -16.02
CA PHE A 402 10.69 -14.42 -15.52
C PHE A 402 10.02 -15.37 -16.50
N LEU A 403 10.11 -15.08 -17.81
CA LEU A 403 9.56 -15.94 -18.86
C LEU A 403 10.18 -17.34 -18.87
N ILE A 404 11.46 -17.47 -18.53
CA ILE A 404 12.13 -18.78 -18.43
C ILE A 404 11.56 -19.59 -17.27
N VAL A 405 11.29 -18.96 -16.11
CA VAL A 405 10.61 -19.63 -15.00
C VAL A 405 9.19 -20.03 -15.39
N ILE A 406 8.46 -19.13 -16.05
CA ILE A 406 7.07 -19.32 -16.47
C ILE A 406 6.94 -20.32 -17.64
N SER A 407 8.01 -20.58 -18.40
CA SER A 407 7.97 -21.26 -19.72
C SER A 407 7.22 -22.60 -19.77
N LYS A 408 7.02 -23.27 -18.64
CA LYS A 408 6.13 -24.45 -18.53
C LYS A 408 4.62 -24.15 -18.67
N GLY A 409 4.19 -22.89 -18.57
CA GLY A 409 2.78 -22.45 -18.50
C GLY A 409 2.52 -21.04 -19.02
N SER A 410 3.21 -20.61 -20.09
CA SER A 410 3.08 -19.24 -20.65
C SER A 410 1.63 -18.86 -21.02
N GLN A 411 0.85 -19.80 -21.57
CA GLN A 411 -0.55 -19.56 -21.90
C GLN A 411 -1.42 -19.39 -20.63
N GLU A 412 -1.21 -20.24 -19.62
CA GLU A 412 -1.91 -20.16 -18.34
C GLU A 412 -1.60 -18.83 -17.62
N PHE A 413 -0.36 -18.38 -17.68
CA PHE A 413 0.06 -17.08 -17.15
C PHE A 413 -0.72 -15.92 -17.80
N GLN A 414 -0.87 -15.93 -19.13
CA GLN A 414 -1.63 -14.91 -19.84
C GLN A 414 -3.11 -14.94 -19.45
N GLU A 415 -3.70 -16.14 -19.38
CA GLU A 415 -5.10 -16.31 -18.99
C GLU A 415 -5.35 -15.84 -17.54
N MET A 416 -4.43 -16.11 -16.62
CA MET A 416 -4.48 -15.58 -15.26
C MET A 416 -4.43 -14.05 -15.24
N CYS A 417 -3.52 -13.43 -16.02
CA CYS A 417 -3.47 -11.97 -16.14
C CYS A 417 -4.78 -11.38 -16.66
N TYR A 418 -5.39 -12.01 -17.66
CA TYR A 418 -6.66 -11.56 -18.25
C TYR A 418 -7.82 -11.64 -17.26
N LYS A 419 -7.99 -12.79 -16.59
CA LYS A 419 -9.01 -12.99 -15.55
C LYS A 419 -8.83 -11.98 -14.40
N ALA A 420 -7.59 -11.80 -13.94
CA ALA A 420 -7.26 -10.85 -12.89
C ALA A 420 -7.59 -9.40 -13.29
N TYR A 421 -7.26 -8.98 -14.51
CA TYR A 421 -7.56 -7.63 -15.01
C TYR A 421 -9.08 -7.37 -15.04
N LEU A 422 -9.85 -8.29 -15.63
CA LEU A 422 -11.30 -8.17 -15.72
C LEU A 422 -11.98 -8.18 -14.35
N ALA A 423 -11.49 -9.00 -13.41
CA ALA A 423 -11.97 -9.03 -12.03
C ALA A 423 -11.86 -7.66 -11.34
N ILE A 424 -10.70 -6.99 -11.48
CA ILE A 424 -10.51 -5.64 -10.92
C ILE A 424 -11.38 -4.61 -11.64
N ARG A 425 -11.52 -4.72 -12.97
CA ARG A 425 -12.35 -3.82 -13.77
C ARG A 425 -13.81 -3.82 -13.31
N GLN A 426 -14.38 -4.98 -12.97
CA GLN A 426 -15.74 -5.09 -12.42
C GLN A 426 -15.92 -4.33 -11.09
N HIS A 427 -14.83 -4.10 -10.37
CA HIS A 427 -14.80 -3.42 -9.06
C HIS A 427 -14.22 -2.00 -9.15
N ALA A 428 -14.09 -1.42 -10.35
CA ALA A 428 -13.41 -0.15 -10.56
C ALA A 428 -13.92 1.00 -9.67
N ASN A 429 -15.23 1.08 -9.45
CA ASN A 429 -15.85 2.12 -8.62
C ASN A 429 -15.31 2.08 -7.18
N LEU A 430 -15.08 0.89 -6.61
CA LEU A 430 -14.47 0.77 -5.28
C LEU A 430 -13.09 1.41 -5.26
N PHE A 431 -12.23 1.08 -6.22
CA PHE A 431 -10.88 1.65 -6.28
C PHE A 431 -10.91 3.16 -6.48
N ILE A 432 -11.74 3.66 -7.41
CA ILE A 432 -11.93 5.10 -7.63
C ILE A 432 -12.32 5.78 -6.31
N ASN A 433 -13.33 5.27 -5.61
CA ASN A 433 -13.81 5.83 -4.35
C ASN A 433 -12.72 5.81 -3.27
N LEU A 434 -11.96 4.71 -3.15
CA LEU A 434 -10.85 4.61 -2.20
C LEU A 434 -9.75 5.64 -2.48
N PHE A 435 -9.42 5.92 -3.74
CA PHE A 435 -8.48 6.99 -4.09
C PHE A 435 -9.08 8.38 -3.89
N SER A 436 -10.36 8.60 -4.20
CA SER A 436 -11.04 9.88 -3.98
C SER A 436 -11.07 10.28 -2.51
N MET A 437 -11.31 9.33 -1.60
CA MET A 437 -11.25 9.53 -0.16
C MET A 437 -9.85 9.90 0.35
N MET A 438 -8.81 9.61 -0.42
CA MET A 438 -7.41 9.90 -0.07
C MET A 438 -6.91 11.26 -0.56
N LEU A 439 -7.70 12.03 -1.32
CA LEU A 439 -7.28 13.36 -1.84
C LEU A 439 -6.90 14.34 -0.70
N GLY A 440 -7.52 14.21 0.48
CA GLY A 440 -7.25 15.04 1.66
C GLY A 440 -5.99 14.63 2.43
N SER A 441 -5.29 13.57 1.99
CA SER A 441 -4.07 13.08 2.64
C SER A 441 -2.88 14.01 2.49
N GLY A 442 -2.83 14.82 1.42
CA GLY A 442 -1.65 15.62 1.10
C GLY A 442 -0.48 14.79 0.55
N MET A 443 -0.76 13.63 -0.05
CA MET A 443 0.24 12.92 -0.87
C MET A 443 0.48 13.69 -2.18
N PRO A 444 1.74 13.87 -2.62
CA PRO A 444 2.03 14.64 -3.83
C PRO A 444 1.54 13.97 -5.12
N GLU A 445 1.44 12.64 -5.15
CA GLU A 445 0.95 11.87 -6.30
C GLU A 445 -0.58 11.77 -6.38
N LEU A 446 -1.31 12.35 -5.43
CA LEU A 446 -2.77 12.24 -5.35
C LEU A 446 -3.36 13.54 -4.78
N GLN A 447 -3.51 14.54 -5.65
CA GLN A 447 -3.99 15.87 -5.27
C GLN A 447 -5.32 16.24 -5.95
N SER A 448 -5.66 15.57 -7.05
CA SER A 448 -6.81 15.89 -7.88
C SER A 448 -7.53 14.65 -8.42
N PHE A 449 -8.77 14.82 -8.88
CA PHE A 449 -9.49 13.77 -9.61
C PHE A 449 -8.83 13.41 -10.95
N ASP A 450 -8.00 14.30 -11.53
CA ASP A 450 -7.24 14.02 -12.74
C ASP A 450 -6.18 12.94 -12.51
N ASP A 451 -5.58 12.89 -11.31
CA ASP A 451 -4.65 11.83 -10.93
C ASP A 451 -5.37 10.47 -10.90
N ILE A 452 -6.59 10.44 -10.35
CA ILE A 452 -7.45 9.25 -10.27
C ILE A 452 -7.93 8.81 -11.66
N ALA A 453 -8.06 9.73 -12.62
CA ALA A 453 -8.45 9.43 -14.00
C ALA A 453 -7.48 8.45 -14.68
N TYR A 454 -6.23 8.34 -14.19
CA TYR A 454 -5.30 7.30 -14.62
C TYR A 454 -5.90 5.89 -14.48
N ILE A 455 -6.55 5.59 -13.35
CA ILE A 455 -7.16 4.27 -13.11
C ILE A 455 -8.32 4.02 -14.08
N ARG A 456 -9.11 5.06 -14.38
CA ARG A 456 -10.20 4.96 -15.36
C ARG A 456 -9.67 4.61 -16.75
N LYS A 457 -8.52 5.17 -17.11
CA LYS A 457 -7.82 4.91 -18.37
C LYS A 457 -7.25 3.49 -18.40
N THR A 458 -6.53 3.05 -17.38
CA THR A 458 -5.91 1.71 -17.34
C THR A 458 -6.95 0.59 -17.29
N LEU A 459 -8.08 0.81 -16.63
CA LEU A 459 -9.22 -0.12 -16.62
C LEU A 459 -10.14 0.02 -17.84
N ALA A 460 -9.86 0.96 -18.74
CA ALA A 460 -10.64 1.19 -19.95
C ALA A 460 -12.17 1.25 -19.69
N LEU A 461 -12.59 2.06 -18.74
CA LEU A 461 -13.99 2.08 -18.26
C LEU A 461 -14.99 2.60 -19.28
N GLU A 462 -14.54 3.40 -20.25
CA GLU A 462 -15.38 3.91 -21.35
C GLU A 462 -15.57 2.89 -22.48
N LYS A 463 -14.87 1.75 -22.42
CA LYS A 463 -14.92 0.69 -23.42
C LYS A 463 -15.79 -0.47 -22.97
N SER A 464 -16.22 -1.31 -23.91
CA SER A 464 -16.81 -2.61 -23.58
C SER A 464 -15.79 -3.53 -22.90
N GLU A 465 -16.26 -4.61 -22.28
CA GLU A 465 -15.39 -5.59 -21.62
C GLU A 465 -14.37 -6.20 -22.60
N GLN A 466 -14.82 -6.56 -23.81
CA GLN A 466 -13.95 -7.13 -24.84
C GLN A 466 -12.88 -6.14 -25.30
N GLU A 467 -13.26 -4.89 -25.60
CA GLU A 467 -12.30 -3.87 -26.02
C GLU A 467 -11.31 -3.48 -24.91
N ALA A 468 -11.72 -3.60 -23.64
CA ALA A 468 -10.84 -3.42 -22.48
C ALA A 468 -9.82 -4.57 -22.38
N LEU A 469 -10.27 -5.81 -22.62
CA LEU A 469 -9.39 -6.97 -22.69
C LEU A 469 -8.39 -6.84 -23.85
N ASP A 470 -8.85 -6.47 -25.04
CA ASP A 470 -7.98 -6.26 -26.22
C ASP A 470 -6.94 -5.16 -25.95
N TYR A 471 -7.35 -4.09 -25.25
CA TYR A 471 -6.44 -3.04 -24.79
C TYR A 471 -5.35 -3.61 -23.85
N PHE A 472 -5.74 -4.38 -22.84
CA PHE A 472 -4.80 -4.99 -21.90
C PHE A 472 -3.85 -5.98 -22.60
N MET A 473 -4.38 -6.85 -23.48
CA MET A 473 -3.60 -7.79 -24.28
C MET A 473 -2.54 -7.07 -25.12
N LYS A 474 -2.91 -5.96 -25.76
CA LYS A 474 -1.96 -5.13 -26.51
C LYS A 474 -0.84 -4.59 -25.62
N GLN A 475 -1.18 -4.02 -24.45
CA GLN A 475 -0.17 -3.51 -23.52
C GLN A 475 0.78 -4.59 -23.02
N MET A 476 0.28 -5.80 -22.78
CA MET A 476 1.09 -6.94 -22.35
C MET A 476 2.01 -7.43 -23.48
N ASN A 477 1.50 -7.51 -24.72
CA ASN A 477 2.30 -7.89 -25.89
C ASN A 477 3.39 -6.86 -26.20
N ASP A 478 3.08 -5.56 -26.13
CA ASP A 478 4.05 -4.48 -26.31
C ASP A 478 5.17 -4.58 -25.28
N ALA A 479 4.83 -4.93 -24.03
CA ALA A 479 5.82 -5.13 -22.97
C ALA A 479 6.73 -6.35 -23.20
N HIS A 480 6.20 -7.44 -23.75
CA HIS A 480 6.99 -8.63 -24.11
C HIS A 480 8.07 -8.29 -25.15
N HIS A 481 7.76 -7.45 -26.14
CA HIS A 481 8.70 -7.02 -27.18
C HIS A 481 9.70 -5.94 -26.68
N GLY A 482 9.35 -5.22 -25.61
CA GLY A 482 10.21 -4.23 -24.92
C GLY A 482 11.24 -4.81 -23.92
N GLY A 483 11.34 -6.13 -23.79
CA GLY A 483 12.21 -6.78 -22.79
C GLY A 483 13.70 -6.42 -22.92
N TRP A 484 14.18 -6.15 -24.14
CA TRP A 484 15.59 -5.80 -24.41
C TRP A 484 15.98 -4.38 -23.94
N THR A 485 15.12 -3.39 -24.13
CA THR A 485 15.37 -2.01 -23.68
C THR A 485 15.32 -1.90 -22.16
N THR A 486 14.42 -2.65 -21.53
CA THR A 486 14.28 -2.74 -20.06
C THR A 486 15.54 -3.31 -19.40
N LYS A 487 16.17 -4.32 -20.02
CA LYS A 487 17.42 -4.94 -19.53
C LYS A 487 18.61 -3.97 -19.58
N MET A 488 18.71 -3.15 -20.64
CA MET A 488 19.75 -2.12 -20.75
C MET A 488 19.60 -1.01 -19.71
N ASP A 489 18.36 -0.56 -19.46
CA ASP A 489 18.07 0.41 -18.40
C ASP A 489 18.48 -0.11 -17.02
N TRP A 490 18.30 -1.42 -16.77
CA TRP A 490 18.71 -2.07 -15.53
C TRP A 490 20.23 -2.10 -15.36
N ILE A 491 20.99 -2.36 -16.44
CA ILE A 491 22.46 -2.32 -16.41
C ILE A 491 22.96 -0.96 -15.90
N PHE A 492 22.41 0.15 -16.42
CA PHE A 492 22.77 1.49 -15.95
C PHE A 492 22.41 1.73 -14.48
N HIS A 493 21.31 1.15 -13.98
CA HIS A 493 20.94 1.21 -12.56
C HIS A 493 21.88 0.41 -11.66
N THR A 494 22.25 -0.81 -12.07
CA THR A 494 23.19 -1.70 -11.35
C THR A 494 24.57 -1.08 -11.24
N ILE A 495 25.10 -0.54 -12.35
CA ILE A 495 26.40 0.15 -12.38
C ILE A 495 26.37 1.36 -11.43
N ARG A 496 25.27 2.12 -11.40
CA ARG A 496 25.13 3.28 -10.52
C ARG A 496 25.06 2.90 -9.04
N GLN A 497 24.41 1.79 -8.68
CA GLN A 497 24.41 1.29 -7.30
C GLN A 497 25.81 0.79 -6.87
N HIS A 498 26.55 0.15 -7.78
CA HIS A 498 27.93 -0.27 -7.50
C HIS A 498 28.92 0.89 -7.43
N ALA A 499 28.71 1.99 -8.18
CA ALA A 499 29.56 3.17 -8.12
C ALA A 499 29.32 4.04 -6.85
N LEU A 500 28.25 3.78 -6.11
CA LEU A 500 27.89 4.47 -4.86
C LEU A 500 28.27 3.68 -3.60
N ASN A 501 28.70 2.43 -3.74
CA ASN A 501 29.36 1.61 -2.70
C ASN A 501 30.88 1.74 -2.85
#